data_AF-A0A1Y1HKH7-F1
#
_entry.id   AF-A0A1Y1HKH7-F1
#
_cell.length_a   1.000
_cell.length_b   1.000
_cell.length_c   1.000
_cell.angle_alpha   90.00
_cell.angle_beta   90.00
_cell.angle_gamma   90.00
#
_symmetry.space_group_name_H-M   'P 1'
#
loop_
_entity.id
_entity.type
_entity.pdbx_description
1 polymer ?
#
loop_
_entity_poly.entity_id
_entity_poly.type
_entity_poly.pdbx_seq_one_letter_code
_entity_poly.pdbx_strand_id
1 'polypeptide(L)' 'MPYESLPPFIIMGTMLALMGAIPSFLHKTVYGKPKPVMQDAFDYALAERDRRVLEEAHVESPIKHGPIST' A
#
# COMPACT_ATOMS: atom_id res chain seq x y z
N MET A 1 24.69 -6.55 -31.92
CA MET A 1 24.99 -5.24 -31.31
C MET A 1 24.20 -5.17 -30.00
N PRO A 2 24.77 -4.83 -28.83
CA PRO A 2 24.06 -4.99 -27.55
C PRO A 2 22.83 -4.07 -27.43
N TYR A 3 22.70 -3.08 -28.28
CA TYR A 3 21.57 -2.16 -28.31
C TYR A 3 20.28 -2.77 -28.90
N GLU A 4 20.38 -3.86 -29.67
CA GLU A 4 19.22 -4.55 -30.26
C GLU A 4 18.42 -5.32 -29.20
N SER A 5 19.05 -5.71 -28.08
CA SER A 5 18.39 -6.39 -26.97
C SER A 5 17.85 -5.44 -25.89
N LEU A 6 18.22 -4.14 -25.92
CA LEU A 6 17.73 -3.14 -24.96
C LEU A 6 16.21 -2.93 -25.00
N PRO A 7 15.53 -2.85 -26.16
CA PRO A 7 14.09 -2.59 -26.17
C PRO A 7 13.27 -3.65 -25.40
N PRO A 8 13.53 -4.97 -25.57
CA PRO A 8 12.92 -5.99 -24.70
C PRO A 8 13.19 -5.79 -23.20
N PHE A 9 14.42 -5.46 -22.79
CA PHE A 9 14.75 -5.25 -21.38
C PHE A 9 14.06 -4.02 -20.78
N ILE A 10 13.93 -2.94 -21.54
CA ILE A 10 13.21 -1.73 -21.10
C ILE A 10 11.74 -2.06 -20.87
N ILE A 11 11.11 -2.81 -21.77
CA ILE A 11 9.71 -3.23 -21.61
C ILE A 11 9.56 -4.09 -20.33
N MET A 12 10.45 -5.06 -20.12
CA MET A 12 10.38 -5.90 -18.92
C MET A 12 10.61 -5.10 -17.62
N GLY A 13 11.60 -4.21 -17.60
CA GLY A 13 11.89 -3.37 -16.44
C GLY A 13 10.76 -2.40 -16.11
N THR A 14 10.15 -1.80 -17.13
CA THR A 14 9.00 -0.90 -16.94
C THR A 14 7.78 -1.63 -16.40
N MET A 15 7.47 -2.84 -16.90
CA MET A 15 6.36 -3.64 -16.36
C MET A 15 6.59 -4.04 -14.90
N LEU A 16 7.82 -4.42 -14.54
CA LEU A 16 8.14 -4.76 -13.15
C LEU A 16 8.00 -3.55 -12.22
N ALA A 17 8.44 -2.37 -12.67
CA ALA A 17 8.27 -1.14 -11.91
C ALA A 17 6.78 -0.77 -11.73
N LEU A 18 5.98 -0.91 -12.78
CA LEU A 18 4.53 -0.65 -12.73
C LEU A 18 3.80 -1.57 -11.76
N MET A 19 4.22 -2.84 -11.66
CA MET A 19 3.62 -3.81 -10.74
C MET A 19 3.66 -3.34 -9.27
N GLY A 20 4.73 -2.66 -8.85
CA GLY A 20 4.83 -2.09 -7.50
C GLY A 20 4.23 -0.69 -7.38
N ALA A 21 4.44 0.15 -8.40
CA ALA A 21 4.03 1.55 -8.37
C ALA A 21 2.51 1.73 -8.36
N ILE A 22 1.78 0.97 -9.19
CA ILE A 22 0.32 1.09 -9.33
C ILE A 22 -0.40 0.80 -7.99
N PRO A 23 -0.23 -0.36 -7.33
CA PRO A 23 -0.93 -0.64 -6.08
C PRO A 23 -0.49 0.28 -4.93
N SER A 24 0.78 0.69 -4.90
CA SER A 24 1.28 1.65 -3.90
C SER A 24 0.61 3.02 -4.04
N PHE A 25 0.51 3.52 -5.27
CA PHE A 25 -0.16 4.78 -5.57
C PHE A 25 -1.66 4.70 -5.27
N LEU A 26 -2.33 3.62 -5.64
CA LEU A 26 -3.74 3.42 -5.36
C LEU A 26 -4.02 3.36 -3.85
N HIS A 27 -3.19 2.63 -3.09
CA HIS A 27 -3.34 2.57 -1.64
C HIS A 27 -3.14 3.95 -1.00
N LYS A 28 -2.13 4.70 -1.44
CA LYS A 28 -1.85 6.05 -0.93
C LYS A 28 -2.98 7.03 -1.25
N THR A 29 -3.60 6.93 -2.41
CA THR A 29 -4.71 7.81 -2.81
C THR A 29 -6.02 7.48 -2.12
N VAL A 30 -6.34 6.19 -1.93
CA VAL A 30 -7.59 5.75 -1.28
C VAL A 30 -7.54 5.92 0.24
N TYR A 31 -6.39 5.62 0.86
CA TYR A 31 -6.25 5.56 2.32
C TYR A 31 -5.40 6.70 2.88
N GLY A 32 -4.91 7.63 2.05
CA GLY A 32 -4.10 8.78 2.48
C GLY A 32 -2.70 8.43 3.01
N LYS A 33 -2.39 7.14 3.23
CA LYS A 33 -1.13 6.64 3.78
C LYS A 33 -0.61 5.43 3.00
N PRO A 34 0.72 5.20 2.97
CA PRO A 34 1.29 3.97 2.42
C PRO A 34 0.77 2.75 3.19
N LYS A 35 0.68 1.59 2.51
CA LYS A 35 0.27 0.33 3.14
C LYS A 35 1.30 -0.08 4.20
N PRO A 36 0.91 -0.29 5.47
CA PRO A 36 1.81 -0.87 6.46
C PRO A 36 2.10 -2.33 6.12
N VAL A 37 3.33 -2.78 6.37
CA VAL A 37 3.73 -4.17 6.10
C VAL A 37 3.11 -5.13 7.12
N MET A 38 2.81 -4.64 8.34
CA MET A 38 2.22 -5.39 9.47
C MET A 38 2.92 -6.73 9.70
N GLN A 39 4.16 -6.65 10.17
CA GLN A 39 5.03 -7.83 10.25
C GLN A 39 4.79 -8.66 11.51
N ASP A 40 4.34 -8.04 12.60
CA ASP A 40 4.15 -8.70 13.89
C ASP A 40 2.71 -8.56 14.41
N ALA A 41 2.35 -9.41 15.37
CA ALA A 41 1.02 -9.41 15.99
C ALA A 41 0.73 -8.10 16.74
N PHE A 42 1.78 -7.39 17.17
CA PHE A 42 1.66 -6.12 17.85
C PHE A 42 1.16 -5.02 16.91
N ASP A 43 1.67 -4.94 15.67
CA ASP A 43 1.21 -4.03 14.62
C ASP A 43 -0.29 -4.21 14.35
N TYR A 44 -0.75 -5.46 14.26
CA TYR A 44 -2.17 -5.78 14.07
C TYR A 44 -3.01 -5.33 15.27
N ALA A 45 -2.57 -5.61 16.49
CA ALA A 45 -3.26 -5.18 17.70
C ALA A 45 -3.33 -3.65 17.82
N LEU A 46 -2.24 -2.96 17.45
CA LEU A 46 -2.15 -1.50 17.48
C LEU A 46 -3.09 -0.87 16.44
N ALA A 47 -3.14 -1.41 15.23
CA ALA A 47 -4.05 -0.92 14.19
C ALA A 47 -5.53 -1.11 14.55
N GLU A 48 -5.88 -2.24 15.15
CA GLU A 48 -7.24 -2.49 15.63
C GLU A 48 -7.60 -1.57 16.81
N ARG A 49 -6.66 -1.31 17.72
CA ARG A 49 -6.85 -0.34 18.80
C ARG A 49 -7.10 1.07 18.25
N ASP A 50 -6.26 1.54 17.32
CA ASP A 50 -6.39 2.88 16.75
C ASP A 50 -7.73 3.04 16.00
N ARG A 51 -8.20 1.98 15.34
CA ARG A 51 -9.54 1.94 14.71
C ARG A 51 -10.65 2.16 15.75
N ARG A 52 -10.62 1.44 16.87
CA ARG A 52 -11.63 1.56 17.95
C ARG A 52 -11.62 2.94 18.60
N VAL A 53 -10.42 3.49 18.86
CA VAL A 53 -10.28 4.83 19.45
C VAL A 53 -10.88 5.90 18.53
N LEU A 54 -10.69 5.79 17.22
CA LEU A 54 -11.28 6.72 16.24
C LEU A 54 -12.81 6.59 16.19
N GLU A 55 -13.34 5.37 16.25
CA GLU A 55 -14.80 5.11 16.30
C GLU A 55 -15.43 5.71 17.58
N GLU A 56 -14.81 5.49 18.74
CA GLU A 56 -15.25 6.03 20.03
C GLU A 56 -15.17 7.56 20.08
N ALA A 57 -14.16 8.15 19.46
CA ALA A 57 -14.00 9.61 19.37
C ALA A 57 -15.07 10.27 18.47
N HIS A 58 -15.89 9.49 17.75
CA HIS A 58 -16.86 9.96 16.74
C HIS A 58 -16.24 10.90 15.71
N VAL A 59 -14.92 10.79 15.52
CA VAL A 59 -14.20 11.53 14.50
C VAL A 59 -14.34 10.73 13.23
N GLU A 60 -15.04 11.31 12.25
CA GLU A 60 -15.04 10.76 10.89
C GLU A 60 -13.59 10.76 10.41
N SER A 61 -12.99 9.57 10.32
CA SER A 61 -11.61 9.46 9.87
C SER A 61 -11.58 9.86 8.39
N PRO A 62 -10.74 10.84 7.98
CA PRO A 62 -10.54 11.15 6.57
C PRO A 62 -9.87 9.98 5.82
N ILE A 63 -9.45 8.94 6.55
CA ILE A 63 -8.77 7.76 6.05
C ILE A 63 -9.74 6.58 6.12
N LYS A 64 -10.21 6.13 4.94
CA LYS A 64 -10.93 4.86 4.85
C LYS A 64 -10.01 3.76 5.40
N HIS A 65 -10.51 2.91 6.30
CA HIS A 65 -9.72 1.78 6.77
C HIS A 65 -9.90 0.64 5.76
N GLY A 66 -8.82 0.30 5.05
CA GLY A 66 -8.81 -0.86 4.16
C GLY A 66 -8.93 -2.16 4.96
N PRO A 67 -9.33 -3.28 4.32
CA PRO A 67 -9.36 -4.57 5.00
C PRO A 67 -7.96 -4.90 5.52
N ILE A 68 -7.86 -5.09 6.83
CA ILE A 68 -6.66 -5.61 7.48
C ILE A 68 -6.54 -7.05 6.97
N SER A 69 -5.62 -7.31 6.04
CA SER A 69 -5.35 -8.66 5.58
C SER A 69 -4.76 -9.42 6.77
N THR A 70 -5.55 -10.31 7.35
CA THR A 70 -5.13 -11.32 8.33
C THR A 70 -4.02 -12.20 7.78
#